data_AF-A0A846P987-F1
#
_entry.id   AF-A0A846P987-F1
#
_cell.length_a   1.000
_cell.length_b   1.000
_cell.length_c   1.000
_cell.angle_alpha   90.00
_cell.angle_beta   90.00
_cell.angle_gamma   90.00
#
_symmetry.space_group_name_H-M   'P 1'
#
loop_
_entity.id
_entity.type
_entity.pdbx_description
1 polymer ?
#
loop_
_entity_poly.entity_id
_entity_poly.type
_entity_poly.pdbx_seq_one_letter_code
_entity_poly.pdbx_strand_id
1 'polypeptide(L)'
;MTDELLSALGPDIDRYVGTVREAGWPGSSYALLGSFVLDDLAWKALERLGAIENADASAMDTGSQHWSGVTWITLPPQTHKLGTNSYPTPDGVLCMTWTPSSLPEQEALRQPELREELTAMASGRLEGPSADRIQLLEQLGLVQNGGLNVPVIRPDTPVCVESGRLAMQAARALVVSEPFREMKRLTEAQNPAVALIMAYHWVYPRLMSQLEVRGLVRPLVLDGRSGTPLEPTVYVVTNEAACVGPSE
;
A
#
# COMPACT_ATOMS: atom_id res chain seq x y z
N MET A 1 19.04 2.48 12.86
CA MET A 1 17.69 2.63 13.47
C MET A 1 16.62 1.93 12.64
N THR A 2 16.58 2.14 11.32
CA THR A 2 15.82 1.28 10.39
C THR A 2 16.47 -0.07 10.13
N ASP A 3 17.78 -0.21 10.37
CA ASP A 3 18.51 -1.46 10.15
C ASP A 3 18.04 -2.62 11.03
N GLU A 4 17.55 -2.34 12.25
CA GLU A 4 16.97 -3.34 13.15
C GLU A 4 15.66 -3.89 12.58
N LEU A 5 14.75 -3.00 12.17
CA LEU A 5 13.49 -3.38 11.53
C LEU A 5 13.72 -4.09 10.20
N LEU A 6 14.70 -3.63 9.42
CA LEU A 6 15.07 -4.28 8.16
C LEU A 6 15.73 -5.64 8.39
N SER A 7 16.49 -5.83 9.46
CA SER A 7 17.02 -7.14 9.85
C SER A 7 15.91 -8.09 10.29
N ALA A 8 14.88 -7.57 10.97
CA ALA A 8 13.74 -8.37 11.42
C ALA A 8 12.81 -8.76 10.27
N LEU A 9 12.54 -7.83 9.34
CA LEU A 9 11.56 -8.00 8.26
C LEU A 9 12.16 -8.53 6.96
N GLY A 10 13.49 -8.45 6.78
CA GLY A 10 14.17 -8.80 5.52
C GLY A 10 13.78 -10.17 4.96
N PRO A 11 13.92 -11.27 5.72
CA PRO A 11 13.54 -12.61 5.25
C PRO A 11 12.06 -12.72 4.86
N ASP A 12 11.18 -12.01 5.58
CA ASP A 12 9.74 -12.02 5.32
C ASP A 12 9.37 -11.20 4.09
N ILE A 13 10.09 -10.10 3.84
CA ILE A 13 9.99 -9.29 2.62
C ILE A 13 10.47 -10.11 1.42
N ASP A 14 11.60 -10.81 1.52
CA ASP A 14 12.11 -11.66 0.43
C ASP A 14 11.11 -12.76 0.06
N ARG A 15 10.52 -13.42 1.07
CA ARG A 15 9.45 -14.40 0.90
C ARG A 15 8.21 -13.78 0.24
N TYR A 16 7.80 -12.59 0.68
CA TYR A 16 6.67 -11.87 0.11
C TYR A 16 6.90 -11.51 -1.37
N VAL A 17 8.07 -10.96 -1.71
CA VAL A 17 8.45 -10.65 -3.10
C VAL A 17 8.49 -11.91 -3.96
N GLY A 18 8.97 -13.02 -3.41
CA GLY A 18 8.87 -14.34 -4.06
C GLY A 18 7.43 -14.74 -4.37
N THR A 19 6.53 -14.58 -3.39
CA THR A 19 5.11 -14.88 -3.53
C THR A 19 4.44 -14.03 -4.60
N VAL A 20 4.74 -12.73 -4.65
CA VAL A 20 4.22 -11.82 -5.68
C VAL A 20 4.71 -12.22 -7.09
N ARG A 21 5.98 -12.62 -7.20
CA ARG A 21 6.55 -13.12 -8.47
C ARG A 21 5.91 -14.43 -8.92
N GLU A 22 5.74 -15.38 -8.02
CA GLU A 22 5.09 -16.66 -8.29
C GLU A 22 3.62 -16.49 -8.68
N ALA A 23 2.95 -15.45 -8.15
CA ALA A 23 1.61 -15.06 -8.54
C ALA A 23 1.52 -14.36 -9.91
N GLY A 24 2.65 -14.16 -10.60
CA GLY A 24 2.71 -13.57 -11.94
C GLY A 24 2.87 -12.04 -11.98
N TRP A 25 3.13 -11.39 -10.85
CA TRP A 25 3.16 -9.92 -10.75
C TRP A 25 4.51 -9.33 -10.31
N PRO A 26 5.67 -9.78 -10.86
CA PRO A 26 6.97 -9.34 -10.37
C PRO A 26 7.16 -7.82 -10.39
N GLY A 27 6.61 -7.13 -11.40
CA GLY A 27 6.67 -5.67 -11.53
C GLY A 27 5.92 -4.90 -10.45
N SER A 28 4.89 -5.51 -9.84
CA SER A 28 4.03 -4.85 -8.84
C SER A 28 4.54 -5.01 -7.40
N SER A 29 5.67 -5.71 -7.19
CA SER A 29 6.20 -5.99 -5.84
C SER A 29 6.43 -4.73 -5.02
N TYR A 30 6.98 -3.67 -5.63
CA TYR A 30 7.23 -2.40 -4.96
C TYR A 30 5.93 -1.73 -4.50
N ALA A 31 4.95 -1.63 -5.39
CA ALA A 31 3.65 -1.03 -5.12
C ALA A 31 2.87 -1.82 -4.07
N LEU A 32 2.80 -3.15 -4.21
CA LEU A 32 2.06 -3.99 -3.26
C LEU A 32 2.74 -4.00 -1.88
N LEU A 33 4.07 -4.07 -1.80
CA LEU A 33 4.75 -3.98 -0.50
C LEU A 33 4.49 -2.64 0.16
N GLY A 34 4.70 -1.55 -0.58
CA GLY A 34 4.52 -0.21 -0.05
C GLY A 34 3.08 0.10 0.29
N SER A 35 2.20 0.09 -0.71
CA SER A 35 0.82 0.54 -0.59
C SER A 35 -0.12 -0.47 0.06
N PHE A 36 0.00 -1.76 -0.24
CA PHE A 36 -0.94 -2.74 0.29
C PHE A 36 -0.51 -3.24 1.67
N VAL A 37 0.73 -3.72 1.80
CA VAL A 37 1.20 -4.32 3.05
C VAL A 37 1.49 -3.26 4.10
N LEU A 38 2.32 -2.28 3.75
CA LEU A 38 2.82 -1.31 4.72
C LEU A 38 1.88 -0.11 4.86
N ASP A 39 1.24 0.39 3.82
CA ASP A 39 0.34 1.54 3.96
C ASP A 39 -1.08 1.16 4.39
N ASP A 40 -1.68 0.06 3.91
CA ASP A 40 -3.05 -0.34 4.29
C ASP A 40 -3.09 -1.37 5.43
N LEU A 41 -2.51 -2.56 5.22
CA LEU A 41 -2.67 -3.68 6.17
C LEU A 41 -1.94 -3.46 7.50
N ALA A 42 -0.85 -2.69 7.53
CA ALA A 42 -0.12 -2.43 8.77
C ALA A 42 -0.98 -1.70 9.81
N TRP A 43 -1.84 -0.77 9.39
CA TRP A 43 -2.80 -0.11 10.31
C TRP A 43 -3.78 -1.10 10.91
N LYS A 44 -4.38 -1.94 10.06
CA LYS A 44 -5.30 -3.00 10.50
C LYS A 44 -4.61 -3.99 11.45
N ALA A 45 -3.32 -4.26 11.22
CA ALA A 45 -2.53 -5.10 12.12
C ALA A 45 -2.27 -4.41 13.47
N LEU A 46 -1.93 -3.12 13.49
CA LEU A 46 -1.75 -2.34 14.71
C LEU A 46 -3.04 -2.24 15.54
N GLU A 47 -4.19 -2.04 14.88
CA GLU A 47 -5.52 -2.08 15.53
C GLU A 47 -5.77 -3.41 16.20
N ARG A 48 -5.48 -4.52 15.51
CA ARG A 48 -5.68 -5.88 16.04
C ARG A 48 -4.76 -6.21 17.21
N LEU A 49 -3.58 -5.61 17.26
CA LEU A 49 -2.70 -5.70 18.42
C LEU A 49 -3.19 -4.86 19.61
N GLY A 50 -4.27 -4.07 19.44
CA GLY A 50 -4.72 -3.09 20.43
C GLY A 50 -3.72 -1.94 20.61
N ALA A 51 -2.81 -1.74 19.65
CA ALA A 51 -1.77 -0.73 19.74
C ALA A 51 -2.29 0.67 19.33
N ILE A 52 -3.35 0.69 18.53
CA ILE A 52 -4.14 1.88 18.19
C ILE A 52 -5.63 1.50 18.28
N GLU A 53 -6.48 2.40 18.75
CA GLU A 53 -7.94 2.24 18.66
C GLU A 53 -8.40 2.90 17.37
N ASN A 54 -9.20 2.18 16.55
CA ASN A 54 -9.80 2.63 15.29
C ASN A 54 -9.02 3.74 14.57
N ALA A 55 -8.35 3.43 13.46
CA ALA A 55 -7.71 4.40 12.57
C ALA A 55 -8.67 5.45 11.98
N ASP A 56 -9.91 5.52 12.46
CA ASP A 56 -10.76 6.69 12.36
C ASP A 56 -10.09 7.88 13.06
N ALA A 57 -9.95 8.96 12.30
CA ALA A 57 -9.36 10.27 12.59
C ALA A 57 -9.57 10.90 13.99
N SER A 58 -10.40 10.31 14.86
CA SER A 58 -10.73 10.75 16.21
C SER A 58 -9.60 10.62 17.24
N ALA A 59 -8.69 9.64 17.13
CA ALA A 59 -7.55 9.51 18.06
C ALA A 59 -6.50 10.63 17.93
N MET A 60 -6.68 11.53 16.95
CA MET A 60 -5.77 12.62 16.61
C MET A 60 -6.49 13.97 16.42
N ASP A 61 -7.70 14.12 16.93
CA ASP A 61 -8.34 15.44 17.06
C ASP A 61 -7.59 16.27 18.11
N THR A 62 -6.56 16.99 17.67
CA THR A 62 -5.84 17.98 18.47
C THR A 62 -6.58 19.33 18.52
N GLY A 63 -7.86 19.40 18.11
CA GLY A 63 -8.62 20.65 17.98
C GLY A 63 -8.27 21.49 16.75
N SER A 64 -7.41 20.97 15.86
CA SER A 64 -7.07 21.60 14.59
C SER A 64 -7.82 20.91 13.45
N GLN A 65 -8.63 21.66 12.69
CA GLN A 65 -9.49 21.20 11.59
C GLN A 65 -8.77 20.58 10.36
N HIS A 66 -7.56 20.05 10.51
CA HIS A 66 -6.78 19.51 9.41
C HIS A 66 -6.32 18.09 9.73
N TRP A 67 -6.68 17.16 8.83
CA TRP A 67 -6.02 15.86 8.74
C TRP A 67 -4.52 16.09 8.55
N SER A 68 -3.72 15.81 9.58
CA SER A 68 -2.28 16.00 9.55
C SER A 68 -1.54 14.83 8.90
N GLY A 69 -2.23 13.90 8.21
CA GLY A 69 -1.59 12.89 7.37
C GLY A 69 -0.56 13.55 6.44
N VAL A 70 -0.95 14.64 5.76
CA VAL A 70 -0.05 15.51 4.97
C VAL A 70 1.11 16.08 5.80
N THR A 71 0.92 16.42 7.07
CA THR A 71 1.99 16.95 7.93
C THR A 71 3.06 15.89 8.23
N TRP A 72 2.65 14.65 8.48
CA TRP A 72 3.58 13.56 8.82
C TRP A 72 4.33 12.98 7.61
N ILE A 73 3.72 12.97 6.41
CA ILE A 73 4.46 12.69 5.15
C ILE A 73 5.34 13.86 4.69
N THR A 74 5.20 15.07 5.27
CA THR A 74 5.99 16.25 4.89
C THR A 74 7.04 16.67 5.91
N LEU A 75 7.00 16.16 7.14
CA LEU A 75 7.94 16.53 8.20
C LEU A 75 8.53 15.30 8.92
N PRO A 76 9.87 15.13 8.91
CA PRO A 76 10.83 15.92 8.14
C PRO A 76 10.60 15.77 6.62
N PRO A 77 11.01 16.76 5.79
CA PRO A 77 10.87 16.67 4.34
C PRO A 77 11.47 15.35 3.82
N GLN A 78 10.60 14.50 3.27
CA GLN A 78 11.02 13.24 2.68
C GLN A 78 11.38 13.48 1.22
N THR A 79 12.54 12.96 0.80
CA THR A 79 12.90 12.86 -0.62
C THR A 79 12.03 11.84 -1.36
N HIS A 80 11.43 10.90 -0.62
CA HIS A 80 10.59 9.83 -1.13
C HIS A 80 9.15 10.06 -0.64
N LYS A 81 8.31 10.62 -1.51
CA LYS A 81 6.87 10.76 -1.28
C LYS A 81 6.15 9.68 -2.07
N LEU A 82 5.60 8.73 -1.34
CA LEU A 82 4.79 7.62 -1.81
C LEU A 82 3.47 7.66 -1.06
N GLY A 83 2.37 7.36 -1.72
CA GLY A 83 1.09 7.14 -1.07
C GLY A 83 0.21 6.19 -1.86
N THR A 84 -0.97 5.94 -1.30
CA THR A 84 -1.97 5.08 -1.91
C THR A 84 -3.26 5.85 -2.07
N ASN A 85 -3.86 5.78 -3.26
CA ASN A 85 -5.24 6.20 -3.48
C ASN A 85 -6.11 4.95 -3.59
N SER A 86 -7.19 4.90 -2.81
CA SER A 86 -8.13 3.78 -2.79
C SER A 86 -9.50 4.27 -3.23
N TYR A 87 -10.12 3.54 -4.15
CA TYR A 87 -11.42 3.85 -4.70
C TYR A 87 -12.37 2.67 -4.53
N PRO A 88 -13.23 2.69 -3.50
CA PRO A 88 -14.24 1.66 -3.29
C PRO A 88 -15.28 1.65 -4.41
N THR A 89 -15.70 0.46 -4.81
CA THR A 89 -16.77 0.18 -5.76
C THR A 89 -17.63 -0.98 -5.20
N PRO A 90 -18.79 -1.29 -5.82
CA PRO A 90 -19.58 -2.45 -5.43
C PRO A 90 -18.87 -3.80 -5.53
N ASP A 91 -17.84 -3.92 -6.38
CA ASP A 91 -17.12 -5.17 -6.66
C ASP A 91 -15.79 -5.32 -5.92
N GLY A 92 -15.26 -4.23 -5.36
CA GLY A 92 -13.97 -4.22 -4.68
C GLY A 92 -13.45 -2.81 -4.47
N VAL A 93 -12.13 -2.72 -4.28
CA VAL A 93 -11.41 -1.46 -4.15
C VAL A 93 -10.30 -1.44 -5.18
N LEU A 94 -10.32 -0.44 -6.06
CA LEU A 94 -9.18 -0.15 -6.93
C LEU A 94 -8.17 0.68 -6.12
N CYS A 95 -6.94 0.20 -6.05
CA CYS A 95 -5.86 0.88 -5.35
C CYS A 95 -4.76 1.29 -6.31
N MET A 96 -4.18 2.48 -6.08
CA MET A 96 -3.12 3.03 -6.90
C MET A 96 -2.01 3.58 -6.02
N THR A 97 -0.80 3.03 -6.18
CA THR A 97 0.41 3.59 -5.62
C THR A 97 0.80 4.84 -6.40
N TRP A 98 1.06 5.94 -5.72
CA TRP A 98 1.38 7.22 -6.38
C TRP A 98 2.60 7.90 -5.78
N THR A 99 3.25 8.70 -6.64
CA THR A 99 4.23 9.73 -6.28
C THR A 99 3.77 11.04 -6.92
N PRO A 100 4.25 12.21 -6.48
CA PRO A 100 3.86 13.48 -7.12
C PRO A 100 4.05 13.50 -8.64
N SER A 101 5.03 12.74 -9.14
CA SER A 101 5.34 12.65 -10.56
C SER A 101 4.51 11.63 -11.34
N SER A 102 3.82 10.68 -10.67
CA SER A 102 2.94 9.71 -11.33
C SER A 102 1.47 10.13 -11.37
N LEU A 103 1.11 11.20 -10.65
CA LEU A 103 -0.27 11.70 -10.58
C LEU A 103 -0.87 12.05 -11.95
N PRO A 104 -0.14 12.70 -12.89
CA PRO A 104 -0.68 13.00 -14.22
C PRO A 104 -1.10 11.75 -14.99
N GLU A 105 -0.28 10.70 -14.99
CA GLU A 105 -0.56 9.42 -15.65
C GLU A 105 -1.78 8.72 -15.04
N GLN A 106 -2.03 8.92 -13.74
CA GLN A 106 -3.14 8.30 -13.02
C GLN A 106 -4.46 9.08 -13.13
N GLU A 107 -4.46 10.28 -13.69
CA GLU A 107 -5.66 11.12 -13.77
C GLU A 107 -6.81 10.44 -14.52
N ALA A 108 -6.49 9.63 -15.54
CA ALA A 108 -7.47 8.86 -16.30
C ALA A 108 -8.30 7.94 -15.39
N LEU A 109 -7.70 7.34 -14.37
CA LEU A 109 -8.36 6.40 -13.45
C LEU A 109 -9.22 7.08 -12.39
N ARG A 110 -9.34 8.41 -12.39
CA ARG A 110 -10.32 9.09 -11.53
C ARG A 110 -11.75 8.97 -12.05
N GLN A 111 -11.95 8.61 -13.32
CA GLN A 111 -13.28 8.40 -13.88
C GLN A 111 -13.95 7.20 -13.18
N PRO A 112 -15.13 7.37 -12.55
CA PRO A 112 -15.82 6.28 -11.84
C PRO A 112 -16.03 5.05 -12.71
N GLU A 113 -16.38 5.25 -13.98
CA GLU A 113 -16.76 4.19 -14.90
C GLU A 113 -15.58 3.26 -15.22
N LEU A 114 -14.35 3.79 -15.33
CA LEU A 114 -13.14 2.99 -15.52
C LEU A 114 -12.83 2.17 -14.26
N ARG A 115 -13.05 2.74 -13.07
CA ARG A 115 -12.79 2.05 -11.80
C ARG A 115 -13.79 0.92 -11.56
N GLU A 116 -15.06 1.18 -11.82
CA GLU A 116 -16.12 0.18 -11.74
C GLU A 116 -15.88 -0.96 -12.73
N GLU A 117 -15.44 -0.66 -13.95
CA GLU A 117 -15.13 -1.67 -14.94
C GLU A 117 -13.95 -2.55 -14.55
N LEU A 118 -12.83 -1.96 -14.11
CA LEU A 118 -11.67 -2.73 -13.65
C LEU A 118 -12.00 -3.63 -12.45
N THR A 119 -12.78 -3.13 -11.51
CA THR A 119 -13.21 -3.91 -10.34
C THR A 119 -14.24 -4.98 -10.70
N ALA A 120 -15.14 -4.75 -11.66
CA ALA A 120 -16.05 -5.75 -12.21
C ALA A 120 -15.32 -6.88 -12.94
N MET A 121 -14.27 -6.55 -13.69
CA MET A 121 -13.40 -7.56 -14.30
C MET A 121 -12.67 -8.38 -13.24
N ALA A 122 -12.17 -7.72 -12.20
CA ALA A 122 -11.50 -8.38 -11.08
C ALA A 122 -12.44 -9.31 -10.29
N SER A 123 -13.72 -8.95 -10.11
CA SER A 123 -14.71 -9.81 -9.46
C SER A 123 -15.23 -10.94 -10.35
N GLY A 124 -14.92 -10.91 -11.66
CA GLY A 124 -15.46 -11.84 -12.65
C GLY A 124 -16.90 -11.50 -13.09
N ARG A 125 -17.46 -10.37 -12.63
CA ARG A 125 -18.77 -9.87 -13.10
C ARG A 125 -18.73 -9.42 -14.56
N LEU A 126 -17.54 -9.03 -15.04
CA LEU A 126 -17.31 -8.64 -16.42
C LEU A 126 -16.17 -9.49 -17.02
N GLU A 127 -16.39 -10.09 -18.19
CA GLU A 127 -15.39 -10.96 -18.83
C GLU A 127 -14.26 -10.18 -19.52
N GLY A 128 -14.51 -8.93 -19.91
CA GLY A 128 -13.57 -8.10 -20.67
C GLY A 128 -14.01 -6.64 -20.71
N PRO A 129 -13.11 -5.72 -21.12
CA PRO A 129 -13.43 -4.30 -21.15
C PRO A 129 -14.46 -3.95 -22.23
N SER A 130 -15.14 -2.84 -22.03
CA SER A 130 -16.06 -2.22 -22.98
C SER A 130 -15.31 -1.78 -24.24
N ALA A 131 -15.98 -1.90 -25.39
CA ALA A 131 -15.38 -1.66 -26.70
C ALA A 131 -14.85 -0.23 -26.89
N ASP A 132 -15.44 0.75 -26.23
CA ASP A 132 -15.03 2.16 -26.25
C ASP A 132 -13.82 2.46 -25.36
N ARG A 133 -13.43 1.54 -24.47
CA ARG A 133 -12.40 1.75 -23.44
C ARG A 133 -11.21 0.81 -23.53
N ILE A 134 -11.35 -0.31 -24.24
CA ILE A 134 -10.27 -1.30 -24.40
C ILE A 134 -8.95 -0.65 -24.85
N GLN A 135 -8.99 0.26 -25.83
CA GLN A 135 -7.79 0.92 -26.33
C GLN A 135 -7.08 1.75 -25.24
N LEU A 136 -7.85 2.48 -24.42
CA LEU A 136 -7.30 3.25 -23.31
C LEU A 136 -6.71 2.32 -22.24
N LEU A 137 -7.44 1.27 -21.86
CA LEU A 137 -6.99 0.34 -20.82
C LEU A 137 -5.74 -0.45 -21.24
N GLU A 138 -5.62 -0.80 -22.52
CA GLU A 138 -4.40 -1.41 -23.09
C GLU A 138 -3.23 -0.41 -23.14
N GLN A 139 -3.47 0.85 -23.50
CA GLN A 139 -2.45 1.90 -23.47
C GLN A 139 -1.92 2.15 -22.05
N LEU A 140 -2.78 2.06 -21.05
CA LEU A 140 -2.41 2.14 -19.64
C LEU A 140 -1.83 0.82 -19.11
N GLY A 141 -1.78 -0.25 -19.92
CA GLY A 141 -1.30 -1.58 -19.54
C GLY A 141 -2.18 -2.33 -18.54
N LEU A 142 -3.38 -1.82 -18.23
CA LEU A 142 -4.30 -2.41 -17.26
C LEU A 142 -5.07 -3.60 -17.83
N VAL A 143 -5.13 -3.70 -19.16
CA VAL A 143 -5.67 -4.84 -19.90
C VAL A 143 -4.62 -5.35 -20.87
N GLN A 144 -4.53 -6.68 -21.00
CA GLN A 144 -3.69 -7.34 -22.00
C GLN A 144 -4.46 -8.53 -22.58
N ASN A 145 -4.51 -8.62 -23.92
CA ASN A 145 -5.22 -9.69 -24.63
C ASN A 145 -6.70 -9.83 -24.18
N GLY A 146 -7.36 -8.71 -23.88
CA GLY A 146 -8.75 -8.66 -23.42
C GLY A 146 -8.97 -9.02 -21.94
N GLY A 147 -7.93 -9.46 -21.22
CA GLY A 147 -7.98 -9.77 -19.80
C GLY A 147 -7.36 -8.69 -18.93
N LEU A 148 -7.74 -8.66 -17.65
CA LEU A 148 -7.15 -7.76 -16.66
C LEU A 148 -5.67 -8.09 -16.45
N ASN A 149 -4.81 -7.08 -16.50
CA ASN A 149 -3.36 -7.19 -16.35
C ASN A 149 -2.85 -6.47 -15.09
N VAL A 150 -3.60 -6.56 -13.99
CA VAL A 150 -3.18 -6.05 -12.69
C VAL A 150 -3.36 -7.10 -11.61
N PRO A 151 -2.61 -7.05 -10.49
CA PRO A 151 -2.84 -7.92 -9.35
C PRO A 151 -4.27 -7.82 -8.84
N VAL A 152 -4.92 -8.98 -8.69
CA VAL A 152 -6.22 -9.11 -8.01
C VAL A 152 -6.03 -9.89 -6.72
N ILE A 153 -6.28 -9.22 -5.60
CA ILE A 153 -6.09 -9.74 -4.26
C ILE A 153 -7.44 -10.21 -3.71
N ARG A 154 -7.55 -11.52 -3.48
CA ARG A 154 -8.71 -12.21 -2.91
C ARG A 154 -8.30 -12.87 -1.59
N PRO A 155 -9.23 -13.16 -0.67
CA PRO A 155 -8.90 -13.70 0.66
C PRO A 155 -8.06 -14.98 0.62
N ASP A 156 -8.26 -15.80 -0.40
CA ASP A 156 -7.67 -17.12 -0.58
C ASP A 156 -6.36 -17.11 -1.38
N THR A 157 -5.89 -15.96 -1.87
CA THR A 157 -4.64 -15.92 -2.64
C THR A 157 -3.42 -15.98 -1.73
N PRO A 158 -2.34 -16.66 -2.14
CA PRO A 158 -1.06 -16.64 -1.41
C PRO A 158 -0.55 -15.23 -1.13
N VAL A 159 -0.76 -14.30 -2.08
CA VAL A 159 -0.40 -12.89 -1.91
C VAL A 159 -1.16 -12.25 -0.74
N CYS A 160 -2.47 -12.50 -0.61
CA CYS A 160 -3.26 -11.98 0.51
C CYS A 160 -2.78 -12.53 1.87
N VAL A 161 -2.56 -13.84 1.95
CA VAL A 161 -2.08 -14.51 3.18
C VAL A 161 -0.71 -13.98 3.60
N GLU A 162 0.25 -13.92 2.67
CA GLU A 162 1.59 -13.41 2.97
C GLU A 162 1.59 -11.91 3.26
N SER A 163 0.71 -11.13 2.62
CA SER A 163 0.54 -9.70 2.91
C SER A 163 0.11 -9.48 4.37
N GLY A 164 -0.89 -10.23 4.84
CA GLY A 164 -1.36 -10.12 6.21
C GLY A 164 -0.34 -10.56 7.24
N ARG A 165 0.38 -11.66 6.95
CA ARG A 165 1.46 -12.16 7.80
C ARG A 165 2.57 -11.12 7.95
N LEU A 166 3.05 -10.57 6.83
CA LEU A 166 4.10 -9.55 6.82
C LEU A 166 3.64 -8.25 7.50
N ALA A 167 2.39 -7.81 7.25
CA ALA A 167 1.83 -6.64 7.93
C ALA A 167 1.78 -6.82 9.46
N MET A 168 1.38 -8.01 9.93
CA MET A 168 1.39 -8.34 11.37
C MET A 168 2.81 -8.34 11.95
N GLN A 169 3.80 -8.88 11.22
CA GLN A 169 5.19 -8.84 11.66
C GLN A 169 5.75 -7.41 11.69
N ALA A 170 5.44 -6.59 10.69
CA ALA A 170 5.81 -5.18 10.66
C ALA A 170 5.22 -4.41 11.85
N ALA A 171 3.93 -4.63 12.14
CA ALA A 171 3.26 -4.05 13.30
C ALA A 171 3.90 -4.50 14.63
N ARG A 172 4.14 -5.80 14.82
CA ARG A 172 4.82 -6.36 16.00
C ARG A 172 6.24 -5.81 16.17
N ALA A 173 6.99 -5.68 15.09
CA ALA A 173 8.34 -5.15 15.11
C ALA A 173 8.33 -3.65 15.50
N LEU A 174 7.38 -2.88 14.98
CA LEU A 174 7.26 -1.46 15.26
C LEU A 174 6.98 -1.17 16.75
N VAL A 175 6.06 -1.90 17.38
CA VAL A 175 5.63 -1.64 18.77
C VAL A 175 6.72 -1.88 19.83
N VAL A 176 7.81 -2.57 19.47
CA VAL A 176 8.99 -2.76 20.36
C VAL A 176 10.23 -2.03 19.85
N SER A 177 10.13 -1.36 18.70
CA SER A 177 11.25 -0.74 18.02
C SER A 177 11.81 0.47 18.77
N GLU A 178 13.10 0.76 18.56
CA GLU A 178 13.72 2.00 19.06
C GLU A 178 13.03 3.28 18.52
N PRO A 179 12.65 3.39 17.23
CA PRO A 179 11.85 4.53 16.74
C PRO A 179 10.60 4.85 17.57
N PHE A 180 9.86 3.83 18.00
CA PHE A 180 8.68 4.02 18.83
C PHE A 180 9.05 4.52 20.23
N ARG A 181 10.07 3.93 20.86
CA ARG A 181 10.57 4.37 22.16
C ARG A 181 11.05 5.82 22.12
N GLU A 182 11.78 6.18 21.07
CA GLU A 182 12.26 7.55 20.86
C GLU A 182 11.12 8.52 20.64
N MET A 183 10.13 8.18 19.80
CA MET A 183 8.96 9.04 19.59
C MET A 183 8.17 9.25 20.88
N LYS A 184 7.99 8.20 21.68
CA LYS A 184 7.35 8.30 22.99
C LYS A 184 8.11 9.24 23.94
N ARG A 185 9.45 9.21 23.92
CA ARG A 185 10.30 10.11 24.71
C ARG A 185 10.22 11.56 24.23
N LEU A 186 10.27 11.78 22.91
CA LEU A 186 10.30 13.12 22.31
C LEU A 186 8.96 13.85 22.41
N THR A 187 7.86 13.12 22.36
CA THR A 187 6.51 13.70 22.34
C THR A 187 5.89 13.82 23.72
N GLU A 188 6.53 13.24 24.74
CA GLU A 188 5.94 13.02 26.07
C GLU A 188 4.50 12.48 25.97
N ALA A 189 4.20 11.73 24.90
CA ALA A 189 2.82 11.47 24.50
C ALA A 189 2.11 10.67 25.58
N GLN A 190 1.09 11.29 26.19
CA GLN A 190 0.18 10.62 27.11
C GLN A 190 -0.59 9.48 26.42
N ASN A 191 -0.73 9.56 25.09
CA ASN A 191 -1.31 8.52 24.25
C ASN A 191 -0.22 7.80 23.44
N PRO A 192 0.15 6.55 23.79
CA PRO A 192 1.10 5.74 23.04
C PRO A 192 0.76 5.53 21.56
N ALA A 193 -0.53 5.57 21.19
CA ALA A 193 -0.96 5.43 19.81
C ALA A 193 -0.40 6.57 18.92
N VAL A 194 -0.38 7.80 19.44
CA VAL A 194 0.16 8.96 18.70
C VAL A 194 1.66 8.80 18.43
N ALA A 195 2.42 8.41 19.46
CA ALA A 195 3.85 8.15 19.30
C ALA A 195 4.14 7.01 18.31
N LEU A 196 3.27 5.99 18.28
CA LEU A 196 3.37 4.87 17.35
C LEU A 196 3.08 5.28 15.91
N ILE A 197 2.02 6.08 15.69
CA ILE A 197 1.69 6.66 14.39
C ILE A 197 2.85 7.51 13.87
N MET A 198 3.44 8.36 14.72
CA MET A 198 4.60 9.18 14.36
C MET A 198 5.83 8.33 14.02
N ALA A 199 6.12 7.30 14.83
CA ALA A 199 7.21 6.38 14.56
C ALA A 199 7.03 5.65 13.23
N TYR A 200 5.79 5.26 12.91
CA TYR A 200 5.46 4.59 11.66
C TYR A 200 5.81 5.44 10.44
N HIS A 201 5.30 6.68 10.41
CA HIS A 201 5.56 7.63 9.32
C HIS A 201 7.05 7.98 9.20
N TRP A 202 7.81 7.87 10.28
CA TRP A 202 9.24 8.13 10.26
C TRP A 202 10.07 6.97 9.68
N VAL A 203 9.60 5.75 9.85
CA VAL A 203 10.32 4.52 9.51
C VAL A 203 9.98 4.04 8.11
N TYR A 204 8.70 3.96 7.78
CA TYR A 204 8.22 3.25 6.59
C TYR A 204 8.83 3.77 5.27
N PRO A 205 8.87 5.10 4.99
CA PRO A 205 9.48 5.60 3.77
C PRO A 205 10.97 5.24 3.64
N ARG A 206 11.69 5.22 4.77
CA ARG A 206 13.12 4.85 4.78
C ARG A 206 13.34 3.36 4.60
N LEU A 207 12.44 2.54 5.15
CA LEU A 207 12.45 1.11 4.90
C LEU A 207 12.34 0.83 3.40
N MET A 208 11.38 1.48 2.72
CA MET A 208 11.23 1.39 1.27
C MET A 208 12.50 1.81 0.52
N SER A 209 13.08 2.98 0.85
CA SER A 209 14.34 3.42 0.22
C SER A 209 15.51 2.45 0.45
N GLN A 210 15.62 1.85 1.64
CA GLN A 210 16.67 0.86 1.91
C GLN A 210 16.47 -0.43 1.11
N LEU A 211 15.22 -0.86 0.91
CA LEU A 211 14.89 -2.01 0.06
C LEU A 211 15.18 -1.73 -1.41
N GLU A 212 14.95 -0.49 -1.88
CA GLU A 212 15.33 -0.07 -3.24
C GLU A 212 16.84 -0.22 -3.48
N VAL A 213 17.66 0.28 -2.55
CA VAL A 213 19.13 0.14 -2.62
C VAL A 213 19.56 -1.33 -2.62
N ARG A 214 18.78 -2.22 -1.99
CA ARG A 214 19.04 -3.67 -1.95
C ARG A 214 18.51 -4.44 -3.16
N GLY A 215 17.89 -3.76 -4.12
CA GLY A 215 17.48 -4.35 -5.40
C GLY A 215 15.97 -4.44 -5.63
N LEU A 216 15.13 -3.89 -4.74
CA LEU A 216 13.71 -3.71 -5.03
C LEU A 216 13.52 -2.55 -6.02
N VAL A 217 13.27 -2.85 -7.28
CA VAL A 217 13.20 -1.80 -8.32
C VAL A 217 11.86 -1.06 -8.24
N ARG A 218 11.93 0.27 -8.18
CA ARG A 218 10.76 1.15 -8.32
C ARG A 218 10.31 1.21 -9.79
N PRO A 219 9.00 1.04 -10.07
CA PRO A 219 8.48 1.16 -11.43
C PRO A 219 8.71 2.55 -12.04
N LEU A 220 9.01 2.61 -13.34
CA LEU A 220 9.33 3.84 -14.06
C LEU A 220 8.23 4.91 -13.99
N VAL A 221 6.96 4.49 -13.94
CA VAL A 221 5.82 5.40 -13.75
C VAL A 221 5.93 6.18 -12.45
N LEU A 222 6.39 5.53 -11.37
CA LEU A 222 6.61 6.20 -10.09
C LEU A 222 7.79 7.16 -10.15
N ASP A 223 8.71 7.00 -11.08
CA ASP A 223 9.83 7.92 -11.33
C ASP A 223 9.45 9.10 -12.24
N GLY A 224 8.18 9.20 -12.67
CA GLY A 224 7.69 10.31 -13.50
C GLY A 224 8.01 10.19 -14.98
N ARG A 225 8.25 8.97 -15.47
CA ARG A 225 8.41 8.74 -16.91
C ARG A 225 7.03 8.66 -17.57
N SER A 226 6.71 9.65 -18.38
CA SER A 226 5.41 9.68 -19.05
C SER A 226 5.26 8.58 -20.10
N GLY A 227 4.03 8.11 -20.29
CA GLY A 227 3.69 7.03 -21.23
C GLY A 227 4.13 5.63 -20.78
N THR A 228 4.63 5.47 -19.56
CA THR A 228 4.85 4.14 -18.98
C THR A 228 3.54 3.56 -18.48
N PRO A 229 3.30 2.26 -18.67
CA PRO A 229 2.03 1.67 -18.28
C PRO A 229 1.89 1.57 -16.74
N LEU A 230 0.64 1.57 -16.28
CA LEU A 230 0.23 1.76 -14.88
C LEU A 230 0.16 0.45 -14.10
N GLU A 231 0.20 -0.71 -14.77
CA GLU A 231 0.03 -2.03 -14.15
C GLU A 231 0.93 -2.32 -12.94
N PRO A 232 2.18 -1.81 -12.85
CA PRO A 232 3.03 -2.09 -11.70
C PRO A 232 2.61 -1.31 -10.46
N THR A 233 1.67 -0.37 -10.60
CA THR A 233 1.22 0.55 -9.54
C THR A 233 -0.26 0.44 -9.20
N VAL A 234 -1.02 -0.33 -9.98
CA VAL A 234 -2.45 -0.51 -9.80
C VAL A 234 -2.70 -1.94 -9.35
N TYR A 235 -3.62 -2.11 -8.40
CA TYR A 235 -4.08 -3.43 -7.96
C TYR A 235 -5.54 -3.33 -7.49
N VAL A 236 -6.23 -4.47 -7.48
CA VAL A 236 -7.61 -4.57 -7.00
C VAL A 236 -7.68 -5.47 -5.78
N VAL A 237 -8.36 -5.01 -4.73
CA VAL A 237 -8.72 -5.82 -3.57
C VAL A 237 -10.21 -6.11 -3.65
N THR A 238 -10.62 -7.38 -3.73
CA THR A 238 -12.05 -7.73 -3.77
C THR A 238 -12.67 -7.57 -2.38
N ASN A 239 -13.97 -7.22 -2.31
CA ASN A 239 -14.67 -6.86 -1.05
C ASN A 239 -14.62 -7.94 0.06
N GLU A 240 -14.31 -9.18 -0.26
CA GLU A 240 -14.21 -10.27 0.71
C GLU A 240 -12.82 -10.35 1.38
N ALA A 241 -11.80 -9.69 0.83
CA ALA A 241 -10.39 -9.91 1.20
C ALA A 241 -10.04 -9.36 2.60
N ALA A 242 -10.17 -10.21 3.61
CA ALA A 242 -9.65 -9.98 4.95
C ALA A 242 -8.22 -10.57 5.07
N CYS A 243 -7.23 -9.89 4.50
CA CYS A 243 -5.87 -10.44 4.40
C CYS A 243 -5.14 -10.57 5.75
N VAL A 244 -5.45 -9.72 6.73
CA VAL A 244 -4.96 -9.96 8.09
C VAL A 244 -5.81 -11.09 8.68
N GLY A 245 -5.19 -12.22 9.03
CA GLY A 245 -5.83 -13.39 9.68
C GLY A 245 -6.07 -13.19 11.19
N PRO A 246 -6.88 -14.05 11.85
CA PRO A 246 -7.12 -13.95 13.29
C PRO A 246 -5.81 -14.00 14.09
N SER A 247 -5.75 -13.28 15.21
CA SER A 247 -4.59 -13.27 16.10
C SER A 247 -4.35 -14.67 16.68
N GLU A 248 -3.25 -15.30 16.29
CA GLU A 248 -2.65 -16.43 17.03
C GLU A 248 -1.86 -15.94 18.24
#